data_AF-A0A5J9UBI7-F1
#
_entry.id   AF-A0A5J9UBI7-F1
#
_cell.length_a   1.000
_cell.length_b   1.000
_cell.length_c   1.000
_cell.angle_alpha   90.00
_cell.angle_beta   90.00
_cell.angle_gamma   90.00
#
_symmetry.space_group_name_H-M   'P 1'
#
loop_
_entity.id
_entity.type
_entity.pdbx_description
1 polymer ?
#
loop_
_entity_poly.entity_id
_entity_poly.type
_entity_poly.pdbx_seq_one_letter_code
_entity_poly.pdbx_strand_id
1 'polypeptide(L)'
;MGCNTLAYLILYSRYNSRTGYTTACASVCESPKALTNGSWLGVGCCQNAITDGLTRYDVYFKSVHKDSNSYQFNQCCYAALVATETFNFSSEFITTMRFNETYKGQQPLVLDWAIGNVTCNVAKNMPSYACRDRNSACVDSTNGPGYLCKCSDGYEGNPYLSDGCTDVDECKQNSSSCPRGTCIGSSVLVIIIFCTRTIFERQKLTNVKKQYFQQHGGFLLLEKTKSDQGLAFTS
;
A
#
# COMPACT_ATOMS: atom_id res chain seq x y z
N MET A 1 -21.41 4.20 0.81
CA MET A 1 -22.28 3.06 0.45
C MET A 1 -23.58 3.18 1.23
N GLY A 2 -24.70 3.11 0.53
CA GLY A 2 -26.04 3.34 1.06
C GLY A 2 -26.99 3.75 -0.06
N CYS A 3 -28.30 3.66 0.19
CA CYS A 3 -29.32 4.17 -0.71
C CYS A 3 -30.05 5.34 -0.07
N ASN A 4 -30.18 6.43 -0.85
CA ASN A 4 -30.66 7.73 -0.36
C ASN A 4 -29.71 8.35 0.68
N THR A 5 -28.42 8.30 0.39
CA THR A 5 -27.36 8.60 1.36
C THR A 5 -26.38 9.60 0.78
N LEU A 6 -26.19 10.72 1.46
CA LEU A 6 -25.07 11.63 1.30
C LEU A 6 -24.10 11.40 2.45
N ALA A 7 -22.95 10.81 2.17
CA ALA A 7 -21.84 10.73 3.11
C ALA A 7 -20.90 11.91 2.87
N TYR A 8 -20.51 12.62 3.92
CA TYR A 8 -19.45 13.62 3.82
C TYR A 8 -18.41 13.40 4.91
N LEU A 9 -17.15 13.56 4.52
CA LEU A 9 -15.99 13.39 5.38
C LEU A 9 -15.39 14.76 5.63
N ILE A 10 -15.11 15.04 6.90
CA ILE A 10 -14.28 16.19 7.29
C ILE A 10 -12.87 15.65 7.52
N LEU A 11 -11.94 16.09 6.67
CA LEU A 11 -10.58 15.60 6.62
C LEU A 11 -9.64 16.62 7.28
N TYR A 12 -8.84 16.16 8.23
CA TYR A 12 -7.86 16.98 8.93
C TYR A 12 -6.46 16.60 8.48
N SER A 13 -5.72 17.60 8.03
CA SER A 13 -4.31 17.46 7.67
C SER A 13 -3.42 17.97 8.79
N ARG A 14 -2.21 17.40 8.86
CA ARG A 14 -1.14 17.87 9.73
C ARG A 14 -0.76 19.34 9.46
N TYR A 15 -0.92 19.81 8.23
CA TYR A 15 -0.53 21.16 7.83
C TYR A 15 -1.58 22.23 8.13
N ASN A 16 -2.85 21.85 8.24
CA ASN A 16 -3.95 22.79 8.38
C ASN A 16 -5.01 22.24 9.35
N SER A 17 -4.67 22.23 10.64
CA SER A 17 -5.53 21.70 11.70
C SER A 17 -6.73 22.61 12.04
N ARG A 18 -6.76 23.84 11.51
CA ARG A 18 -7.83 24.83 11.81
C ARG A 18 -9.00 24.81 10.82
N THR A 19 -8.78 24.35 9.59
CA THR A 19 -9.82 24.27 8.55
C THR A 19 -9.73 22.90 7.87
N GLY A 20 -10.56 21.96 8.33
CA GLY A 20 -10.69 20.66 7.67
C GLY A 20 -11.24 20.81 6.26
N TYR A 21 -10.69 20.08 5.31
CA TYR A 21 -11.25 19.99 3.96
C TYR A 21 -12.41 18.99 3.97
N THR A 22 -13.53 19.36 3.35
CA THR A 22 -14.71 18.49 3.29
C THR A 22 -14.83 17.87 1.91
N THR A 23 -14.94 16.54 1.87
CA THR A 23 -15.30 15.80 0.65
C THR A 23 -16.63 15.10 0.87
N ALA A 24 -17.46 15.01 -0.18
CA ALA A 24 -18.80 14.44 -0.05
C ALA A 24 -19.15 13.57 -1.25
N CYS A 25 -19.93 12.53 -0.98
CA CYS A 25 -20.24 11.47 -1.90
C CYS A 25 -21.71 11.06 -1.68
N ALA A 26 -22.50 11.09 -2.73
CA ALA A 26 -23.92 10.75 -2.68
C ALA A 26 -24.21 9.46 -3.44
N SER A 27 -25.14 8.67 -2.92
CA SER A 27 -25.68 7.51 -3.61
C SER A 27 -27.19 7.39 -3.44
N VAL A 28 -27.86 7.07 -4.54
CA VAL A 28 -29.32 6.93 -4.63
C VAL A 28 -29.68 5.59 -5.26
N CYS A 29 -30.86 5.08 -4.95
CA CYS A 29 -31.32 3.80 -5.48
C CYS A 29 -32.84 3.86 -5.65
N GLU A 30 -33.33 3.30 -6.75
CA GLU A 30 -34.77 3.13 -6.98
C GLU A 30 -35.29 1.85 -6.32
N SER A 31 -34.55 0.74 -6.48
CA SER A 31 -34.88 -0.57 -5.92
C SER A 31 -33.63 -1.42 -5.73
N PRO A 32 -33.69 -2.54 -4.98
CA PRO A 32 -32.56 -3.47 -4.85
C PRO A 32 -32.03 -3.99 -6.20
N LYS A 33 -32.91 -4.11 -7.21
CA LYS A 33 -32.56 -4.63 -8.54
C LYS A 33 -31.69 -3.66 -9.35
N ALA A 34 -31.67 -2.39 -9.00
CA ALA A 34 -30.83 -1.39 -9.66
C ALA A 34 -29.36 -1.46 -9.20
N LEU A 35 -29.07 -2.18 -8.11
CA LEU A 35 -27.71 -2.34 -7.59
C LEU A 35 -26.89 -3.23 -8.52
N THR A 36 -25.69 -2.77 -8.87
CA THR A 36 -24.76 -3.51 -9.73
C THR A 36 -23.44 -3.72 -9.01
N ASN A 37 -23.01 -4.98 -8.85
CA ASN A 37 -21.73 -5.32 -8.23
C ASN A 37 -20.55 -4.72 -9.01
N GLY A 38 -19.53 -4.24 -8.30
CA GLY A 38 -18.35 -3.60 -8.89
C GLY A 38 -18.58 -2.22 -9.52
N SER A 39 -19.81 -1.71 -9.53
CA SER A 39 -20.10 -0.35 -9.98
C SER A 39 -19.71 0.68 -8.92
N TRP A 40 -19.47 1.92 -9.35
CA TRP A 40 -19.20 3.09 -8.50
C TRP A 40 -20.00 4.33 -8.91
N LEU A 41 -21.03 4.15 -9.74
CA LEU A 41 -21.73 5.21 -10.47
C LEU A 41 -22.78 5.97 -9.64
N GLY A 42 -22.68 5.97 -8.32
CA GLY A 42 -23.66 6.64 -7.45
C GLY A 42 -24.92 5.83 -7.19
N VAL A 43 -25.02 4.59 -7.69
CA VAL A 43 -26.15 3.68 -7.39
C VAL A 43 -25.75 2.73 -6.26
N GLY A 44 -26.23 2.99 -5.05
CA GLY A 44 -25.89 2.24 -3.83
C GLY A 44 -24.47 2.47 -3.29
N CYS A 45 -23.54 2.91 -4.13
CA CYS A 45 -22.18 3.20 -3.75
C CYS A 45 -21.61 4.37 -4.57
N CYS A 46 -20.58 4.98 -4.04
CA CYS A 46 -19.86 6.07 -4.66
C CYS A 46 -18.46 6.12 -4.01
N GLN A 47 -17.48 6.66 -4.74
CA GLN A 47 -16.11 6.79 -4.26
C GLN A 47 -15.57 8.18 -4.55
N ASN A 48 -14.71 8.69 -3.67
CA ASN A 48 -13.94 9.92 -3.89
C ASN A 48 -12.48 9.65 -3.55
N ALA A 49 -11.57 10.20 -4.35
CA ALA A 49 -10.15 10.25 -3.99
C ALA A 49 -9.95 11.18 -2.79
N ILE A 50 -8.99 10.81 -1.94
CA ILE A 50 -8.64 11.54 -0.73
C ILE A 50 -7.19 12.01 -0.84
N THR A 51 -6.92 13.22 -0.37
CA THR A 51 -5.60 13.84 -0.43
C THR A 51 -4.65 13.22 0.60
N ASP A 52 -3.36 13.24 0.32
CA ASP A 52 -2.32 12.74 1.23
C ASP A 52 -2.17 13.59 2.50
N GLY A 53 -1.45 13.05 3.49
CA GLY A 53 -1.08 13.78 4.70
C GLY A 53 -2.21 13.99 5.72
N LEU A 54 -3.22 13.11 5.70
CA LEU A 54 -4.30 13.11 6.69
C LEU A 54 -3.85 12.52 8.02
N THR A 55 -4.32 13.11 9.11
CA THR A 55 -4.11 12.60 10.46
C THR A 55 -5.40 12.06 11.07
N ARG A 56 -6.54 12.57 10.62
CA ARG A 56 -7.87 12.18 11.10
C ARG A 56 -8.91 12.47 10.03
N TYR A 57 -9.95 11.64 10.00
CA TYR A 57 -11.17 11.91 9.26
C TYR A 57 -12.37 11.67 10.16
N ASP A 58 -13.38 12.53 10.06
CA ASP A 58 -14.68 12.33 10.68
C ASP A 58 -15.71 12.05 9.58
N VAL A 59 -16.61 11.08 9.80
CA VAL A 59 -17.61 10.66 8.82
C VAL A 59 -18.99 11.08 9.29
N TYR A 60 -19.76 11.67 8.38
CA TYR A 60 -21.14 12.05 8.62
C TYR A 60 -22.05 11.59 7.49
N PHE A 61 -23.32 11.33 7.84
CA PHE A 61 -24.33 10.91 6.89
C PHE A 61 -25.54 11.85 6.94
N LYS A 62 -26.14 12.08 5.77
CA LYS A 62 -27.44 12.74 5.59
C LYS A 62 -28.26 11.99 4.56
N SER A 63 -29.58 12.08 4.66
CA SER A 63 -30.47 11.58 3.61
C SER A 63 -30.54 12.58 2.45
N VAL A 64 -30.51 12.09 1.20
CA VAL A 64 -30.60 12.95 0.00
C VAL A 64 -32.04 13.45 -0.20
N HIS A 65 -33.00 12.56 0.00
CA HIS A 65 -34.44 12.79 -0.03
C HIS A 65 -35.04 12.51 1.35
N LYS A 66 -36.02 13.30 1.77
CA LYS A 66 -36.68 13.14 3.06
C LYS A 66 -37.64 11.94 3.08
N ASP A 67 -38.32 11.67 1.97
CA ASP A 67 -39.40 10.69 1.87
C ASP A 67 -39.02 9.45 1.03
N SER A 68 -37.87 8.85 1.34
CA SER A 68 -37.39 7.64 0.64
C SER A 68 -37.81 6.36 1.37
N ASN A 69 -38.33 5.38 0.64
CA ASN A 69 -38.60 4.03 1.15
C ASN A 69 -37.36 3.11 1.12
N SER A 70 -36.16 3.65 0.86
CA SER A 70 -34.93 2.85 0.77
C SER A 70 -34.60 2.09 2.05
N TYR A 71 -35.04 2.56 3.23
CA TYR A 71 -34.84 1.88 4.51
C TYR A 71 -35.41 0.46 4.57
N GLN A 72 -36.38 0.11 3.70
CA GLN A 72 -36.96 -1.23 3.64
C GLN A 72 -35.94 -2.31 3.25
N PHE A 73 -34.90 -1.93 2.50
CA PHE A 73 -33.85 -2.85 2.06
C PHE A 73 -32.44 -2.32 2.35
N ASN A 74 -32.27 -1.06 2.73
CA ASN A 74 -31.01 -0.44 3.11
C ASN A 74 -31.05 -0.07 4.59
N GLN A 75 -30.69 -1.00 5.46
CA GLN A 75 -30.79 -0.83 6.92
C GLN A 75 -29.72 0.10 7.49
N CYS A 76 -28.55 0.17 6.87
CA CYS A 76 -27.38 0.90 7.37
C CYS A 76 -26.65 1.59 6.23
N CYS A 77 -25.99 2.71 6.55
CA CYS A 77 -25.11 3.41 5.63
C CYS A 77 -23.67 3.26 6.10
N TYR A 78 -22.76 3.08 5.14
CA TYR A 78 -21.35 2.81 5.43
C TYR A 78 -20.45 3.77 4.66
N ALA A 79 -19.36 4.16 5.29
CA ALA A 79 -18.23 4.81 4.65
C ALA A 79 -16.96 4.19 5.22
N ALA A 80 -16.01 3.90 4.35
CA ALA A 80 -14.75 3.30 4.72
C ALA A 80 -13.66 3.87 3.83
N LEU A 81 -12.46 3.98 4.40
CA LEU A 81 -11.24 4.16 3.64
C LEU A 81 -10.75 2.77 3.23
N VAL A 82 -10.61 2.57 1.93
CA VAL A 82 -10.23 1.26 1.36
C VAL A 82 -9.22 1.48 0.25
N ALA A 83 -8.34 0.49 0.04
CA ALA A 83 -7.50 0.47 -1.14
C ALA A 83 -8.37 0.16 -2.37
N THR A 84 -8.37 1.07 -3.35
CA THR A 84 -9.26 0.99 -4.52
C THR A 84 -9.05 -0.27 -5.35
N GLU A 85 -7.83 -0.82 -5.36
CA GLU A 85 -7.49 -2.01 -6.13
C GLU A 85 -7.97 -3.32 -5.50
N THR A 86 -8.29 -3.32 -4.20
CA THR A 86 -8.66 -4.53 -3.45
C THR A 86 -10.12 -4.58 -3.04
N PHE A 87 -10.84 -3.47 -3.15
CA PHE A 87 -12.22 -3.37 -2.72
C PHE A 87 -13.20 -3.27 -3.89
N ASN A 88 -14.13 -4.23 -3.98
CA ASN A 88 -15.22 -4.22 -4.94
C ASN A 88 -16.56 -4.12 -4.22
N PHE A 89 -17.42 -3.23 -4.70
CA PHE A 89 -18.78 -3.09 -4.19
C PHE A 89 -19.60 -4.37 -4.46
N SER A 90 -20.37 -4.79 -3.46
CA SER A 90 -21.39 -5.83 -3.56
C SER A 90 -22.73 -5.28 -3.14
N SER A 91 -23.79 -5.60 -3.89
CA SER A 91 -25.18 -5.25 -3.55
C SER A 91 -25.59 -5.74 -2.16
N GLU A 92 -24.99 -6.86 -1.69
CA GLU A 92 -25.25 -7.40 -0.36
C GLU A 92 -24.79 -6.47 0.76
N PHE A 93 -23.84 -5.56 0.51
CA PHE A 93 -23.45 -4.55 1.48
C PHE A 93 -24.55 -3.52 1.74
N ILE A 94 -25.56 -3.47 0.87
CA ILE A 94 -26.74 -2.61 1.01
C ILE A 94 -27.93 -3.44 1.50
N THR A 95 -28.19 -4.57 0.86
CA THR A 95 -29.40 -5.37 1.11
C THR A 95 -29.33 -6.23 2.38
N THR A 96 -28.16 -6.33 3.01
CA THR A 96 -27.92 -7.13 4.22
C THR A 96 -26.95 -6.41 5.17
N MET A 97 -26.69 -6.98 6.35
CA MET A 97 -25.67 -6.48 7.29
C MET A 97 -24.26 -7.01 7.00
N ARG A 98 -24.04 -7.71 5.88
CA ARG A 98 -22.77 -8.38 5.56
C ARG A 98 -21.56 -7.46 5.68
N PHE A 99 -21.67 -6.19 5.29
CA PHE A 99 -20.55 -5.24 5.40
C PHE A 99 -20.13 -4.98 6.86
N ASN A 100 -21.11 -4.93 7.79
CA ASN A 100 -20.85 -4.76 9.21
C ASN A 100 -20.41 -6.06 9.90
N GLU A 101 -20.91 -7.21 9.44
CA GLU A 101 -20.53 -8.51 10.00
C GLU A 101 -19.11 -8.91 9.57
N THR A 102 -18.75 -8.59 8.33
CA THR A 102 -17.40 -8.82 7.81
C THR A 102 -16.42 -7.94 8.57
N TYR A 103 -15.37 -8.54 9.13
CA TYR A 103 -14.37 -7.87 9.98
C TYR A 103 -14.96 -7.09 11.17
N LYS A 104 -16.18 -7.42 11.63
CA LYS A 104 -16.89 -6.72 12.73
C LYS A 104 -17.01 -5.20 12.49
N GLY A 105 -17.18 -4.80 11.24
CA GLY A 105 -17.33 -3.41 10.82
C GLY A 105 -16.00 -2.64 10.75
N GLN A 106 -14.87 -3.32 10.96
CA GLN A 106 -13.52 -2.77 10.87
C GLN A 106 -12.86 -3.24 9.57
N GLN A 107 -13.27 -2.64 8.45
CA GLN A 107 -12.72 -2.99 7.16
C GLN A 107 -11.20 -2.73 7.13
N PRO A 108 -10.38 -3.64 6.55
CA PRO A 108 -8.93 -3.46 6.48
C PRO A 108 -8.58 -2.15 5.77
N LEU A 109 -7.77 -1.34 6.45
CA LEU A 109 -7.25 -0.08 5.97
C LEU A 109 -5.75 -0.23 5.71
N VAL A 110 -5.32 0.10 4.48
CA VAL A 110 -3.91 0.23 4.15
C VAL A 110 -3.52 1.69 4.40
N LEU A 111 -2.67 1.93 5.40
CA LEU A 111 -2.14 3.25 5.70
C LEU A 111 -0.75 3.40 5.09
N ASP A 112 -0.59 4.43 4.27
CA ASP A 112 0.73 4.98 3.95
C ASP A 112 1.08 6.04 5.00
N TRP A 113 2.15 5.84 5.75
CA TRP A 113 2.46 6.61 6.96
C TRP A 113 3.91 7.09 6.98
N ALA A 114 4.18 8.09 7.82
CA ALA A 114 5.53 8.60 8.05
C ALA A 114 5.67 9.09 9.50
N ILE A 115 6.88 8.96 10.04
CA ILE A 115 7.21 9.33 11.41
C ILE A 115 7.60 10.80 11.46
N GLY A 116 6.96 11.53 12.38
CA GLY A 116 7.26 12.95 12.59
C GLY A 116 7.13 13.77 11.31
N ASN A 117 7.65 14.99 11.32
CA ASN A 117 7.57 15.94 10.20
C ASN A 117 8.96 16.43 9.76
N VAL A 118 10.01 15.71 10.10
CA VAL A 118 11.41 16.07 9.82
C VAL A 118 12.08 15.00 8.98
N THR A 119 13.10 15.40 8.20
CA THR A 119 13.94 14.48 7.43
C THR A 119 14.80 13.61 8.33
N CYS A 120 15.29 12.49 7.80
CA CYS A 120 16.22 11.57 8.44
C CYS A 120 17.44 12.23 9.07
N ASN A 121 18.05 13.20 8.37
CA ASN A 121 19.24 13.89 8.86
C ASN A 121 18.99 14.63 10.19
N VAL A 122 17.76 15.13 10.37
CA VAL A 122 17.33 15.79 11.61
C VAL A 122 16.88 14.74 12.63
N ALA A 123 16.07 13.77 12.20
CA ALA A 123 15.48 12.76 13.07
C ALA A 123 16.53 11.92 13.84
N LYS A 124 17.65 11.58 13.20
CA LYS A 124 18.73 10.78 13.83
C LYS A 124 19.32 11.41 15.09
N ASN A 125 19.20 12.73 15.24
CA ASN A 125 19.71 13.48 16.39
C ASN A 125 18.65 13.72 17.46
N MET A 126 17.41 13.24 17.25
CA MET A 126 16.30 13.43 18.18
C MET A 126 16.16 12.24 19.12
N PRO A 127 15.81 12.46 20.40
CA PRO A 127 15.53 11.36 21.34
C PRO A 127 14.29 10.54 20.93
N SER A 128 13.42 11.11 20.08
CA SER A 128 12.25 10.45 19.51
C SER A 128 12.54 9.66 18.23
N TYR A 129 13.82 9.45 17.88
CA TYR A 129 14.21 8.67 16.71
C TYR A 129 13.64 7.24 16.79
N ALA A 130 12.93 6.83 15.75
CA ALA A 130 12.10 5.64 15.79
C ALA A 130 12.78 4.37 15.24
N CYS A 131 13.86 4.49 14.46
CA CYS A 131 14.57 3.32 13.94
C CYS A 131 15.43 2.73 15.05
N ARG A 132 15.07 1.54 15.53
CA ARG A 132 15.70 0.92 16.70
C ARG A 132 16.74 -0.12 16.34
N ASP A 133 16.55 -0.80 15.20
CA ASP A 133 17.47 -1.84 14.77
C ASP A 133 18.77 -1.25 14.19
N ARG A 134 19.90 -1.91 14.47
CA ARG A 134 21.22 -1.52 13.94
C ARG A 134 21.39 -1.85 12.47
N ASN A 135 20.69 -2.87 11.99
CA ASN A 135 20.64 -3.29 10.58
C ASN A 135 19.47 -2.59 9.87
N SER A 136 19.14 -1.36 10.26
CA SER A 136 18.15 -0.53 9.60
C SER A 136 18.71 0.80 9.12
N ALA A 137 18.09 1.32 8.07
CA ALA A 137 18.35 2.63 7.51
C ALA A 137 17.11 3.52 7.67
N CYS A 138 17.36 4.79 7.95
CA CYS A 138 16.35 5.84 7.83
C CYS A 138 16.21 6.24 6.37
N VAL A 139 14.97 6.31 5.88
CA VAL A 139 14.65 6.80 4.55
C VAL A 139 13.62 7.93 4.67
N ASP A 140 13.84 9.04 3.96
CA ASP A 140 12.88 10.14 3.92
C ASP A 140 11.56 9.66 3.27
N SER A 141 10.43 10.12 3.80
CA SER A 141 9.13 9.76 3.23
C SER A 141 8.99 10.34 1.82
N THR A 142 8.48 9.51 0.91
CA THR A 142 8.13 9.95 -0.46
C THR A 142 6.74 10.58 -0.54
N ASN A 143 5.91 10.40 0.50
CA ASN A 143 4.52 10.82 0.52
C ASN A 143 4.24 11.91 1.58
N GLY A 144 5.11 12.91 1.61
CA GLY A 144 5.03 14.05 2.51
C GLY A 144 6.21 14.16 3.49
N PRO A 145 6.07 14.93 4.58
CA PRO A 145 7.15 15.21 5.50
C PRO A 145 7.28 14.07 6.52
N GLY A 146 8.50 13.84 6.97
CA GLY A 146 8.81 12.76 7.91
C GLY A 146 9.69 11.71 7.28
N TYR A 147 9.86 10.61 7.99
CA TYR A 147 10.75 9.53 7.60
C TYR A 147 10.17 8.16 7.95
N LEU A 148 10.76 7.13 7.38
CA LEU A 148 10.49 5.73 7.65
C LEU A 148 11.77 5.01 8.02
N CYS A 149 11.62 3.86 8.67
CA CYS A 149 12.71 2.93 8.90
C CYS A 149 12.55 1.75 7.96
N LYS A 150 13.66 1.35 7.34
CA LYS A 150 13.74 0.21 6.43
C LYS A 150 14.88 -0.69 6.89
N CYS A 151 14.73 -2.00 6.87
CA CYS A 151 15.89 -2.87 7.05
C CYS A 151 16.92 -2.59 5.93
N SER A 152 18.20 -2.64 6.30
CA SER A 152 19.32 -2.48 5.37
C SER A 152 19.30 -3.58 4.32
N ASP A 153 19.97 -3.36 3.19
CA ASP A 153 20.06 -4.36 2.14
C ASP A 153 20.68 -5.66 2.68
N GLY A 154 20.05 -6.80 2.40
CA GLY A 154 20.40 -8.10 2.99
C GLY A 154 19.64 -8.44 4.28
N TYR A 155 18.77 -7.56 4.79
CA TYR A 155 17.96 -7.80 5.98
C TYR A 155 16.47 -7.65 5.72
N GLU A 156 15.65 -8.44 6.41
CA GLU A 156 14.18 -8.37 6.37
C GLU A 156 13.58 -8.35 7.77
N GLY A 157 12.33 -7.86 7.90
CA GLY A 157 11.61 -7.80 9.17
C GLY A 157 11.16 -6.39 9.55
N ASN A 158 11.14 -6.09 10.86
CA ASN A 158 10.58 -4.86 11.41
C ASN A 158 11.66 -3.95 12.03
N PRO A 159 12.12 -2.90 11.32
CA PRO A 159 13.20 -2.01 11.78
C PRO A 159 12.85 -1.10 12.97
N TYR A 160 11.59 -1.08 13.40
CA TYR A 160 11.12 -0.32 14.56
C TYR A 160 11.36 -1.05 15.89
N LEU A 161 11.81 -2.30 15.84
CA LEU A 161 12.20 -3.12 17.00
C LEU A 161 13.73 -3.22 17.05
N SER A 162 14.32 -3.42 18.24
CA SER A 162 15.78 -3.38 18.41
C SER A 162 16.54 -4.54 17.75
N ASP A 163 15.88 -5.68 17.55
CA ASP A 163 16.38 -6.89 16.89
C ASP A 163 15.33 -7.40 15.87
N GLY A 164 14.69 -6.47 15.18
CA GLY A 164 13.60 -6.77 14.26
C GLY A 164 14.04 -7.00 12.81
N CYS A 165 15.27 -6.63 12.44
CA CYS A 165 15.84 -6.90 11.12
C CYS A 165 16.77 -8.12 11.19
N THR A 166 16.37 -9.19 10.53
CA THR A 166 17.13 -10.45 10.46
C THR A 166 17.80 -10.58 9.09
N ASP A 167 19.02 -11.13 9.11
CA ASP A 167 19.79 -11.42 7.91
C ASP A 167 19.01 -12.38 7.00
N VAL A 168 18.88 -12.01 5.73
CA VAL A 168 18.20 -12.80 4.73
C VAL A 168 19.13 -13.91 4.30
N ASP A 169 18.77 -15.15 4.59
CA ASP A 169 19.48 -16.32 4.09
C ASP A 169 19.19 -16.48 2.59
N GLU A 170 19.98 -15.81 1.74
CA GLU A 170 19.76 -15.81 0.29
C GLU A 170 19.92 -17.22 -0.30
N CYS A 171 20.61 -18.12 0.41
CA CYS A 171 20.79 -19.51 0.02
C CYS A 171 19.54 -20.37 0.27
N LYS A 172 18.70 -20.01 1.23
CA LYS A 172 17.36 -20.62 1.39
C LYS A 172 16.33 -20.06 0.41
N GLN A 173 16.37 -18.76 0.13
CA GLN A 173 15.46 -18.16 -0.85
C GLN A 173 15.81 -18.55 -2.30
N ASN A 174 17.10 -18.71 -2.61
CA ASN A 174 17.53 -19.06 -3.95
C ASN A 174 18.82 -19.90 -3.95
N SER A 175 18.67 -21.22 -4.01
CA SER A 175 19.78 -22.19 -3.93
C SER A 175 20.89 -22.02 -4.97
N SER A 176 20.63 -21.27 -6.05
CA SER A 176 21.61 -20.93 -7.09
C SER A 176 22.52 -19.76 -6.74
N SER A 177 22.24 -19.01 -5.67
CA SER A 177 23.02 -17.83 -5.26
C SER A 177 24.19 -18.17 -4.33
N CYS A 178 24.26 -19.41 -3.84
CA CYS A 178 25.31 -19.85 -2.94
C CYS A 178 26.53 -20.37 -3.73
N PRO A 179 27.74 -19.79 -3.60
CA PRO A 179 28.94 -20.36 -4.18
C PRO A 179 29.26 -21.66 -3.43
N ARG A 180 28.96 -22.81 -4.05
CA ARG A 180 29.39 -24.13 -3.54
C ARG A 180 30.92 -24.12 -3.44
N GLY A 181 31.41 -24.06 -2.21
CA GLY A 181 32.83 -24.15 -1.91
C GLY A 181 33.40 -25.46 -2.45
N THR A 182 34.39 -25.36 -3.32
CA THR A 182 35.29 -26.48 -3.62
C THR A 182 36.71 -25.91 -3.67
N CYS A 183 37.49 -26.25 -2.66
CA CYS A 183 38.93 -26.02 -2.65
C CYS A 183 39.60 -26.88 -3.72
N ILE A 184 40.61 -26.31 -4.38
CA ILE A 184 41.98 -26.82 -4.53
C ILE A 184 42.56 -26.28 -5.85
N GLY A 185 43.45 -25.30 -5.69
CA GLY A 185 44.72 -25.14 -6.42
C GLY A 185 44.70 -24.83 -7.92
N SER A 186 43.98 -25.59 -8.74
CA SER A 186 44.13 -25.55 -10.21
C SER A 186 42.99 -24.81 -10.91
N SER A 187 41.86 -24.61 -10.23
CA SER A 187 40.68 -23.95 -10.79
C SER A 187 40.78 -22.42 -10.79
N VAL A 188 41.74 -21.82 -10.07
CA VAL A 188 41.81 -20.35 -9.89
C VAL A 188 42.02 -19.60 -11.21
N LEU A 189 42.84 -20.11 -12.13
CA LEU A 189 43.04 -19.44 -13.42
C LEU A 189 41.81 -19.54 -14.34
N VAL A 190 41.14 -20.69 -14.36
CA VAL A 190 39.91 -20.88 -15.15
C VAL A 190 38.77 -20.08 -14.54
N ILE A 191 38.68 -20.02 -13.21
CA ILE A 191 37.71 -19.18 -12.50
C ILE A 191 38.02 -17.70 -12.71
N ILE A 192 39.28 -17.24 -12.70
CA ILE A 192 39.59 -15.83 -13.00
C ILE A 192 39.22 -15.50 -14.45
N ILE A 193 39.55 -16.36 -15.42
CA ILE A 193 39.18 -16.14 -16.83
C ILE A 193 37.66 -16.19 -17.02
N PHE A 194 36.97 -17.12 -16.35
CA PHE A 194 35.51 -17.23 -16.42
C PHE A 194 34.80 -16.12 -15.65
N CYS A 195 35.30 -15.71 -14.48
CA CYS A 195 34.80 -14.58 -13.69
C CYS A 195 35.04 -13.26 -14.42
N THR A 196 36.21 -13.02 -15.02
CA THR A 196 36.45 -11.80 -15.81
C THR A 196 35.55 -11.77 -17.05
N ARG A 197 35.37 -12.90 -17.74
CA ARG A 197 34.42 -13.00 -18.87
C ARG A 197 32.96 -12.79 -18.43
N THR A 198 32.52 -13.40 -17.33
CA THR A 198 31.15 -13.26 -16.82
C THR A 198 30.89 -11.89 -16.21
N ILE A 199 31.86 -11.26 -15.56
CA ILE A 199 31.79 -9.87 -15.07
C ILE A 199 31.72 -8.92 -16.26
N PHE A 200 32.53 -9.13 -17.30
CA PHE A 200 32.48 -8.33 -18.52
C PHE A 200 31.12 -8.46 -19.24
N GLU A 201 30.58 -9.67 -19.36
CA GLU A 201 29.24 -9.90 -19.92
C GLU A 201 28.13 -9.33 -19.02
N ARG A 202 28.26 -9.41 -17.68
CA ARG A 202 27.32 -8.79 -16.74
C ARG A 202 27.39 -7.27 -16.77
N GLN A 203 28.57 -6.67 -16.93
CA GLN A 203 28.72 -5.22 -17.11
C GLN A 203 28.11 -4.78 -18.43
N LYS A 204 28.31 -5.54 -19.51
CA LYS A 204 27.67 -5.31 -20.80
C LYS A 204 26.15 -5.41 -20.70
N LEU A 205 25.63 -6.45 -20.04
CA LEU A 205 24.19 -6.64 -19.82
C LEU A 205 23.59 -5.57 -18.90
N THR A 206 24.31 -5.13 -17.86
CA THR A 206 23.83 -4.05 -16.95
C THR A 206 23.79 -2.71 -17.68
N ASN A 207 24.78 -2.42 -18.54
CA ASN A 207 24.78 -1.21 -19.36
C ASN A 207 23.66 -1.23 -20.40
N VAL A 208 23.46 -2.38 -21.08
CA VAL A 208 22.33 -2.55 -22.01
C VAL A 208 21.00 -2.49 -21.28
N LYS A 209 20.84 -3.12 -20.10
CA LYS A 209 19.63 -3.02 -19.26
C LYS A 209 19.38 -1.60 -18.77
N LYS A 210 20.42 -0.84 -18.40
CA LYS A 210 20.29 0.56 -18.00
C LYS A 210 19.81 1.42 -19.18
N GLN A 211 20.32 1.15 -20.39
CA GLN A 211 19.91 1.84 -21.61
C GLN A 211 18.48 1.46 -22.05
N TYR A 212 18.12 0.18 -21.95
CA TYR A 212 16.76 -0.32 -22.16
C TYR A 212 15.78 0.19 -21.12
N PHE A 213 16.19 0.32 -19.85
CA PHE A 213 15.38 0.87 -18.77
C PHE A 213 15.15 2.38 -18.96
N GLN A 214 16.13 3.11 -19.49
CA GLN A 214 15.94 4.51 -19.89
C GLN A 214 14.97 4.66 -21.08
N GLN A 215 14.91 3.69 -21.99
CA GLN A 215 14.03 3.75 -23.18
C GLN A 215 12.63 3.13 -22.95
N HIS A 216 12.51 2.14 -22.07
CA HIS A 216 11.32 1.29 -21.92
C HIS A 216 10.92 1.01 -20.46
N GLY A 217 11.52 1.71 -19.48
CA GLY A 217 11.39 1.41 -18.04
C GLY A 217 9.96 1.39 -17.48
N GLY A 218 9.00 2.03 -18.15
CA GLY A 218 7.58 1.95 -17.78
C GLY A 218 6.92 0.60 -18.05
N PHE A 219 7.41 -0.18 -19.03
CA PHE A 219 6.75 -1.43 -19.45
C PHE A 219 7.07 -2.62 -18.54
N LEU A 220 8.28 -2.68 -17.99
CA LEU A 220 8.72 -3.74 -17.07
C LEU A 220 8.03 -3.69 -15.70
N LEU A 221 7.65 -2.50 -15.24
CA LEU A 221 6.83 -2.34 -14.02
C LEU A 221 5.41 -2.90 -14.24
N LEU A 222 4.85 -2.73 -15.44
CA LEU A 222 3.51 -3.15 -15.80
C LEU A 222 3.39 -4.68 -15.96
N GLU A 223 4.48 -5.34 -16.36
CA GLU A 223 4.54 -6.80 -16.44
C GLU A 223 4.72 -7.45 -15.06
N LYS A 224 5.48 -6.81 -14.15
CA LYS A 224 5.64 -7.30 -12.78
C LYS A 224 4.37 -7.12 -11.94
N THR A 225 3.63 -6.02 -12.13
CA THR A 225 2.32 -5.84 -11.49
C THR A 225 1.25 -6.80 -12.01
N LYS A 226 1.31 -7.21 -13.29
CA LYS A 226 0.45 -8.28 -13.83
C LYS A 226 0.76 -9.66 -13.27
N SER A 227 2.03 -9.95 -12.97
CA SER A 227 2.45 -11.27 -12.50
C SER A 227 2.14 -11.52 -11.02
N ASP A 228 2.09 -10.48 -10.19
CA ASP A 228 1.87 -10.60 -8.74
C ASP A 228 0.38 -10.63 -8.32
N GLN A 229 -0.58 -10.60 -9.27
CA GLN A 229 -2.02 -10.76 -9.01
C GLN A 229 -2.46 -12.18 -8.55
N GLY A 230 -1.52 -13.05 -8.14
CA GLY A 230 -1.80 -14.43 -7.74
C GLY A 230 -1.72 -14.74 -6.23
N LEU A 231 -1.24 -13.83 -5.37
CA LEU A 231 -1.09 -14.09 -3.94
C LEU A 231 -1.81 -13.03 -3.12
N ALA A 232 -3.08 -13.31 -2.83
CA ALA A 232 -3.87 -12.59 -1.84
C ALA A 232 -3.20 -12.68 -0.46
N PHE A 233 -2.96 -11.53 0.16
CA PHE A 233 -2.59 -11.45 1.57
C PHE A 233 -3.81 -11.79 2.42
N THR A 234 -3.82 -12.98 3.00
CA THR A 234 -4.71 -13.34 4.10
C THR A 234 -4.16 -12.79 5.41
N SER A 235 -4.97 -12.00 6.10
CA SER A 235 -4.97 -11.83 7.55
C SER A 235 -6.40 -12.00 8.05
#